data_AF-F2UPD8-F1
#
_entry.id   AF-F2UPD8-F1
#
_cell.length_a   1.000
_cell.length_b   1.000
_cell.length_c   1.000
_cell.angle_alpha   90.00
_cell.angle_beta   90.00
_cell.angle_gamma   90.00
#
_symmetry.space_group_name_H-M   'P 1'
#
loop_
_entity.id
_entity.type
_entity.pdbx_description
1 polymer ?
#
loop_
_entity_poly.entity_id
_entity_poly.type
_entity_poly.pdbx_seq_one_letter_code
_entity_poly.pdbx_strand_id
1 'polypeptide(L)'
;MADKSEEHHHGPPAGDDWGDDQSARLRDAGYKIVRFGGPGIIYVGQVDYDDKPDGTGFMFLPNGDIHQCEFRNGRADGKGIYMTSKGTEMAGEWRMNMRVGEFKIVDGKGVHWLERYNDEGKKTARKKVINASV
;
A
#
# COMPACT_ATOMS: atom_id res chain seq x y z
N MET A 1 -53.08 21.77 1.72
CA MET A 1 -53.04 20.38 1.23
C MET A 1 -51.70 20.21 0.54
N ALA A 2 -50.89 19.25 0.99
CA ALA A 2 -49.58 18.98 0.41
C ALA A 2 -49.77 18.07 -0.80
N ASP A 3 -49.30 18.50 -1.95
CA ASP A 3 -49.18 17.65 -3.13
C ASP A 3 -47.80 16.96 -3.10
N LYS A 4 -47.82 15.63 -3.11
CA LYS A 4 -46.66 14.75 -3.14
C LYS A 4 -46.73 13.94 -4.44
N SER A 5 -45.99 14.36 -5.44
CA SER A 5 -45.67 13.59 -6.66
C SER A 5 -44.72 14.45 -7.49
N GLU A 6 -43.54 14.06 -7.97
CA GLU A 6 -42.81 12.80 -8.07
C GLU A 6 -41.34 13.23 -8.24
N GLU A 7 -40.44 12.82 -7.35
CA GLU A 7 -39.00 12.89 -7.66
C GLU A 7 -38.68 11.78 -8.67
N HIS A 8 -38.83 12.09 -9.96
CA HIS A 8 -38.25 11.30 -11.02
C HIS A 8 -36.72 11.38 -10.92
N HIS A 9 -36.14 10.47 -10.13
CA HIS A 9 -34.72 10.16 -10.17
C HIS A 9 -34.44 9.50 -11.53
N HIS A 10 -34.23 10.32 -12.55
CA HIS A 10 -33.54 9.89 -13.75
C HIS A 10 -32.10 9.56 -13.35
N GLY A 11 -31.86 8.27 -13.09
CA GLY A 11 -30.50 7.74 -13.06
C GLY A 11 -29.79 8.10 -14.37
N PRO A 12 -28.47 8.31 -14.33
CA PRO A 12 -27.73 8.77 -15.50
C PRO A 12 -27.83 7.77 -16.66
N PRO A 13 -27.77 8.27 -17.92
CA PRO A 13 -27.96 7.45 -19.10
C PRO A 13 -26.85 6.40 -19.26
N ALA A 14 -27.22 5.25 -19.82
CA ALA A 14 -26.35 4.10 -20.01
C ALA A 14 -25.15 4.44 -20.92
N GLY A 15 -23.96 4.42 -20.32
CA GLY A 15 -22.66 4.58 -20.96
C GLY A 15 -21.59 4.71 -19.88
N ASP A 16 -21.22 3.59 -19.25
CA ASP A 16 -20.06 3.43 -18.34
C ASP A 16 -19.74 4.62 -17.39
N ASP A 17 -20.75 5.11 -16.67
CA ASP A 17 -20.68 6.28 -15.78
C ASP A 17 -19.96 6.03 -14.41
N TRP A 18 -19.10 5.01 -14.35
CA TRP A 18 -18.32 4.66 -13.13
C TRP A 18 -16.80 4.76 -13.32
N GLY A 19 -16.33 5.28 -14.46
CA GLY A 19 -14.92 5.52 -14.70
C GLY A 19 -14.70 6.97 -15.09
N ASP A 20 -14.35 7.82 -14.13
CA ASP A 20 -13.79 9.12 -14.49
C ASP A 20 -12.54 8.95 -15.38
N ASP A 21 -12.19 9.99 -16.13
CA ASP A 21 -10.97 10.05 -16.96
C ASP A 21 -9.72 9.55 -16.21
N GLN A 22 -9.68 9.76 -14.89
CA GLN A 22 -8.59 9.32 -14.04
C GLN A 22 -8.53 7.80 -13.91
N SER A 23 -9.66 7.14 -13.73
CA SER A 23 -9.77 5.68 -13.67
C SER A 23 -9.35 5.02 -14.99
N ALA A 24 -9.71 5.61 -16.13
CA ALA A 24 -9.24 5.15 -17.44
C ALA A 24 -7.71 5.28 -17.57
N ARG A 25 -7.15 6.46 -17.22
CA ARG A 25 -5.70 6.70 -17.23
C ARG A 25 -4.93 5.73 -16.34
N LEU A 26 -5.48 5.36 -15.18
CA LEU A 26 -4.85 4.40 -14.28
C LEU A 26 -4.79 3.00 -14.91
N ARG A 27 -5.87 2.55 -15.57
CA ARG A 27 -5.89 1.27 -16.29
C ARG A 27 -4.90 1.27 -17.44
N ASP A 28 -4.86 2.34 -18.23
CA ASP A 28 -3.91 2.51 -19.33
C ASP A 28 -2.46 2.57 -18.84
N ALA A 29 -2.22 3.09 -17.63
CA ALA A 29 -0.93 3.09 -16.95
C ALA A 29 -0.57 1.75 -16.27
N GLY A 30 -1.40 0.71 -16.46
CA GLY A 30 -1.15 -0.64 -15.95
C GLY A 30 -1.54 -0.86 -14.50
N TYR A 31 -2.32 0.04 -13.87
CA TYR A 31 -2.81 -0.15 -12.51
C TYR A 31 -3.99 -1.12 -12.48
N LYS A 32 -3.94 -2.11 -11.57
CA LYS A 32 -5.02 -3.06 -11.33
C LYS A 32 -5.27 -3.27 -9.84
N ILE A 33 -6.46 -3.80 -9.54
CA ILE A 33 -6.77 -4.41 -8.24
C ILE A 33 -6.61 -5.92 -8.40
N VAL A 34 -5.63 -6.51 -7.74
CA VAL A 34 -5.35 -7.95 -7.78
C VAL A 34 -5.69 -8.56 -6.42
N ARG A 35 -6.41 -9.67 -6.41
CA ARG A 35 -6.77 -10.41 -5.19
C ARG A 35 -6.00 -11.73 -5.19
N PHE A 36 -5.08 -11.90 -4.25
CA PHE A 36 -4.34 -13.15 -4.10
C PHE A 36 -5.12 -14.14 -3.24
N GLY A 37 -5.06 -15.43 -3.61
CA GLY A 37 -5.83 -16.50 -2.95
C GLY A 37 -5.55 -16.63 -1.44
N GLY A 38 -6.53 -17.15 -0.70
CA GLY A 38 -6.49 -17.20 0.77
C GLY A 38 -7.19 -16.00 1.41
N PRO A 39 -6.83 -15.58 2.65
CA PRO A 39 -7.67 -14.75 3.53
C PRO A 39 -7.83 -13.27 3.12
N GLY A 40 -7.71 -12.92 1.83
CA GLY A 40 -8.07 -11.60 1.32
C GLY A 40 -6.91 -10.63 1.21
N ILE A 41 -5.74 -11.08 0.73
CA ILE A 41 -4.68 -10.15 0.32
C ILE A 41 -5.16 -9.38 -0.92
N ILE A 42 -5.13 -8.06 -0.85
CA ILE A 42 -5.50 -7.18 -1.97
C ILE A 42 -4.27 -6.36 -2.35
N TYR A 43 -3.94 -6.32 -3.63
CA TYR A 43 -2.96 -5.42 -4.19
C TYR A 43 -3.64 -4.37 -5.06
N VAL A 44 -3.19 -3.13 -4.93
CA VAL A 44 -3.60 -2.01 -5.78
C VAL A 44 -2.34 -1.31 -6.27
N GLY A 45 -2.05 -1.43 -7.57
CA GLY A 45 -0.82 -0.90 -8.13
C GLY A 45 -0.56 -1.37 -9.55
N GLN A 46 0.61 -1.04 -10.05
CA GLN A 46 1.07 -1.43 -11.38
C GLN A 46 1.33 -2.94 -11.46
N VAL A 47 0.97 -3.55 -12.59
CA VAL A 47 1.20 -4.98 -12.83
C VAL A 47 1.88 -5.24 -14.16
N ASP A 48 2.54 -6.38 -14.25
CA ASP A 48 3.02 -6.94 -15.52
C ASP A 48 1.87 -7.57 -16.34
N TYR A 49 2.22 -8.19 -17.47
CA TYR A 49 1.25 -8.84 -18.37
C TYR A 49 0.58 -10.09 -17.77
N ASP A 50 1.13 -10.66 -16.69
CA ASP A 50 0.61 -11.82 -15.96
C ASP A 50 -0.15 -11.42 -14.68
N ASP A 51 -0.51 -10.14 -14.53
CA ASP A 51 -1.12 -9.58 -13.32
C ASP A 51 -0.23 -9.68 -12.06
N LYS A 52 1.09 -9.84 -12.21
CA LYS A 52 2.01 -9.80 -11.08
C LYS A 52 2.37 -8.35 -10.73
N PRO A 53 2.45 -7.99 -9.44
CA PRO A 53 2.90 -6.68 -9.01
C PRO A 53 4.27 -6.31 -9.62
N ASP A 54 4.31 -5.22 -10.37
CA ASP A 54 5.52 -4.69 -11.01
C ASP A 54 5.40 -3.17 -11.16
N GLY A 55 6.22 -2.43 -10.41
CA GLY A 55 6.10 -0.99 -10.20
C GLY A 55 5.58 -0.62 -8.81
N THR A 56 5.06 0.59 -8.65
CA THR A 56 4.60 1.07 -7.33
C THR A 56 3.19 0.58 -7.01
N GLY A 57 2.98 0.14 -5.77
CA GLY A 57 1.65 -0.24 -5.32
C GLY A 57 1.49 -0.36 -3.81
N PHE A 58 0.28 -0.71 -3.42
CA PHE A 58 -0.14 -0.98 -2.04
C PHE A 58 -0.60 -2.42 -1.93
N MET A 59 -0.06 -3.14 -0.96
CA MET A 59 -0.50 -4.47 -0.55
C MET A 59 -1.23 -4.36 0.79
N PHE A 60 -2.50 -4.75 0.80
CA PHE A 60 -3.35 -4.82 1.97
C PHE A 60 -3.37 -6.27 2.47
N LEU A 61 -2.94 -6.46 3.71
CA LEU A 61 -2.83 -7.76 4.33
C LEU A 61 -4.09 -8.08 5.17
N PRO A 62 -4.48 -9.36 5.29
CA PRO A 62 -5.67 -9.79 6.03
C PRO A 62 -5.68 -9.38 7.51
N ASN A 63 -4.50 -9.14 8.09
CA ASN A 63 -4.36 -8.66 9.47
C ASN A 63 -4.56 -7.13 9.60
N GLY A 64 -4.90 -6.43 8.52
CA GLY A 64 -5.07 -4.98 8.46
C GLY A 64 -3.76 -4.20 8.28
N ASP A 65 -2.63 -4.88 8.11
CA ASP A 65 -1.36 -4.22 7.78
C ASP A 65 -1.36 -3.79 6.31
N ILE A 66 -0.62 -2.72 6.01
CA ILE A 66 -0.52 -2.13 4.67
C ILE A 66 0.96 -2.02 4.32
N HIS A 67 1.33 -2.46 3.13
CA HIS A 67 2.68 -2.33 2.61
C HIS A 67 2.66 -1.56 1.29
N GLN A 68 3.14 -0.32 1.33
CA GLN A 68 3.43 0.48 0.14
C GLN A 68 4.86 0.23 -0.29
N CYS A 69 5.10 -0.16 -1.54
CA CYS A 69 6.45 -0.43 -2.01
C CYS A 69 6.55 -0.30 -3.53
N GLU A 70 7.79 -0.23 -4.01
CA GLU A 70 8.16 -0.68 -5.34
C GLU A 70 8.17 -2.21 -5.36
N PHE A 71 7.55 -2.79 -6.39
CA PHE A 71 7.47 -4.23 -6.63
C PHE A 71 8.18 -4.58 -7.93
N ARG A 72 8.79 -5.76 -7.96
CA ARG A 72 9.38 -6.36 -9.16
C ARG A 72 9.09 -7.85 -9.14
N ASN A 73 8.52 -8.38 -10.22
CA ASN A 73 8.16 -9.80 -10.32
C ASN A 73 7.34 -10.31 -9.11
N GLY A 74 6.40 -9.51 -8.62
CA GLY A 74 5.54 -9.83 -7.48
C GLY A 74 6.22 -9.74 -6.11
N ARG A 75 7.44 -9.21 -6.00
CA ARG A 75 8.16 -9.05 -4.74
C ARG A 75 8.43 -7.58 -4.45
N ALA A 76 8.33 -7.18 -3.17
CA ALA A 76 8.80 -5.89 -2.72
C ALA A 76 10.31 -5.77 -2.95
N ASP A 77 10.71 -4.79 -3.76
CA ASP A 77 12.08 -4.57 -4.21
C ASP A 77 12.25 -3.07 -4.53
N GLY A 78 12.84 -2.33 -3.60
CA GLY A 78 12.96 -0.88 -3.64
C GLY A 78 12.51 -0.22 -2.33
N LYS A 79 12.23 1.08 -2.38
CA LYS A 79 11.81 1.83 -1.18
C LYS A 79 10.36 1.51 -0.84
N GLY A 80 10.07 1.39 0.46
CA GLY A 80 8.72 1.10 0.90
C GLY A 80 8.43 1.50 2.34
N ILE A 81 7.14 1.62 2.62
CA ILE A 81 6.56 1.91 3.92
C ILE A 81 5.66 0.75 4.30
N TYR A 82 5.91 0.17 5.47
CA TYR A 82 5.05 -0.84 6.06
C TYR A 82 4.35 -0.26 7.28
N MET A 83 3.03 -0.23 7.24
CA MET A 83 2.16 0.20 8.32
C MET A 83 1.49 -1.01 8.94
N THR A 84 1.70 -1.21 10.23
CA THR A 84 0.94 -2.20 10.99
C THR A 84 -0.45 -1.66 11.31
N SER A 85 -1.43 -2.55 11.41
CA SER A 85 -2.77 -2.27 11.95
C SER A 85 -2.76 -1.65 13.37
N LYS A 86 -1.64 -1.79 14.10
CA LYS A 86 -1.41 -1.22 15.43
C LYS A 86 -0.81 0.20 15.41
N GLY A 87 -0.66 0.80 14.23
CA GLY A 87 -0.18 2.18 14.07
C GLY A 87 1.33 2.34 14.05
N THR A 88 2.12 1.26 14.05
CA THR A 88 3.57 1.34 13.78
C THR A 88 3.82 1.51 12.29
N GLU A 89 4.58 2.54 11.91
CA GLU A 89 5.07 2.80 10.56
C GLU A 89 6.57 2.44 10.47
N MET A 90 6.97 1.77 9.39
CA MET A 90 8.35 1.37 9.13
C MET A 90 8.74 1.73 7.69
N ALA A 91 9.63 2.70 7.53
CA ALA A 91 10.12 3.16 6.23
C ALA A 91 11.58 2.73 6.00
N GLY A 92 11.86 2.12 4.86
CA GLY A 92 13.19 1.64 4.51
C GLY A 92 13.26 1.01 3.12
N GLU A 93 14.31 0.25 2.87
CA GLU A 93 14.55 -0.44 1.60
C GLU A 93 14.23 -1.93 1.71
N TRP A 94 13.60 -2.46 0.67
CA TRP A 94 13.24 -3.86 0.51
C TRP A 94 14.02 -4.46 -0.63
N ARG A 95 14.43 -5.72 -0.51
CA ARG A 95 15.05 -6.51 -1.57
C ARG A 95 14.47 -7.91 -1.52
N MET A 96 13.81 -8.35 -2.58
CA MET A 96 13.21 -9.69 -2.66
C MET A 96 12.31 -10.03 -1.45
N ASN A 97 11.45 -9.11 -1.04
CA ASN A 97 10.59 -9.18 0.17
C ASN A 97 11.30 -9.08 1.52
N MET A 98 12.61 -8.85 1.55
CA MET A 98 13.38 -8.72 2.78
C MET A 98 13.71 -7.26 3.08
N ARG A 99 13.67 -6.87 4.36
CA ARG A 99 14.16 -5.56 4.81
C ARG A 99 15.68 -5.54 4.72
N VAL A 100 16.26 -4.51 4.13
CA VAL A 100 17.71 -4.33 4.05
C VAL A 100 18.10 -2.92 4.48
N GLY A 101 19.32 -2.77 5.00
CA GLY A 101 19.83 -1.46 5.40
C GLY A 101 19.12 -0.89 6.62
N GLU A 102 18.88 0.42 6.64
CA GLU A 102 18.33 1.13 7.79
C GLU A 102 16.82 1.39 7.61
N PHE A 103 16.06 1.13 8.67
CA PHE A 103 14.63 1.43 8.75
C PHE A 103 14.38 2.48 9.81
N LYS A 104 13.67 3.53 9.42
CA LYS A 104 13.08 4.51 10.34
C LYS A 104 11.71 4.00 10.76
N ILE A 105 11.51 3.86 12.06
CA ILE A 105 10.29 3.30 12.63
C ILE A 105 9.67 4.32 13.56
N VAL A 106 8.37 4.55 13.42
CA VAL A 106 7.55 5.28 14.39
C VAL A 106 6.57 4.27 14.95
N ASP A 107 6.67 3.94 16.23
CA ASP A 107 5.68 3.02 16.83
C ASP A 107 4.35 3.72 17.10
N GLY A 108 3.31 2.94 17.43
CA GLY A 108 1.97 3.47 17.71
C GLY A 108 1.89 4.44 18.91
N LYS A 109 2.99 4.67 19.65
CA LYS A 109 3.09 5.70 20.70
C LYS A 109 3.88 6.94 20.24
N GLY A 110 4.26 7.01 18.97
CA GLY A 110 5.08 8.09 18.41
C GLY A 110 6.56 7.99 18.75
N VAL A 111 7.03 6.86 19.32
CA VAL A 111 8.46 6.71 19.61
C VAL A 111 9.21 6.36 18.33
N HIS A 112 10.26 7.13 18.05
CA HIS A 112 11.13 6.91 16.90
C HIS A 112 12.21 5.86 17.22
N TRP A 113 12.44 4.96 16.26
CA TRP A 113 13.49 3.96 16.31
C TRP A 113 14.24 3.91 14.98
N LEU A 114 15.51 3.52 15.06
CA LEU A 114 16.29 3.06 13.92
C LEU A 114 16.55 1.57 14.09
N GLU A 115 16.15 0.78 13.11
CA GLU A 115 16.54 -0.64 13.00
C GLU A 115 17.47 -0.83 11.81
N ARG A 116 18.42 -1.77 11.91
CA ARG A 116 19.31 -2.13 10.80
C ARG A 116 19.19 -3.59 10.46
N TYR A 117 19.26 -3.90 9.17
CA TYR A 117 19.13 -5.24 8.60
C TYR A 117 20.29 -5.52 7.65
N ASN A 118 20.82 -6.74 7.65
CA ASN A 118 21.81 -7.19 6.68
C ASN A 118 21.13 -7.61 5.35
N ASP A 119 21.92 -7.99 4.34
CA ASP A 119 21.41 -8.42 3.02
C ASP A 119 20.59 -9.73 3.06
N GLU A 120 20.65 -10.47 4.17
CA GLU A 120 19.86 -11.69 4.41
C GLU A 120 18.52 -11.39 5.11
N GLY A 121 18.20 -10.10 5.34
CA GLY A 121 16.99 -9.69 6.04
C GLY A 121 17.03 -9.87 7.56
N LYS A 122 18.19 -10.19 8.14
CA LYS A 122 18.36 -10.35 9.59
C LYS A 122 18.59 -8.99 10.23
N LYS A 123 17.79 -8.68 11.25
CA LYS A 123 18.00 -7.49 12.09
C LYS A 123 19.34 -7.58 12.83
N THR A 124 20.19 -6.59 12.64
CA THR A 124 21.52 -6.47 13.24
C THR A 124 21.60 -5.45 14.37
N ALA A 125 20.74 -4.42 14.36
CA ALA A 125 20.70 -3.41 15.41
C ALA A 125 19.30 -2.81 15.60
N ARG A 126 19.05 -2.28 16.79
CA ARG A 126 17.92 -1.39 17.10
C ARG A 126 18.36 -0.32 18.08
N LYS A 127 18.05 0.95 17.78
CA LYS A 127 18.32 2.10 18.63
C LYS A 127 17.07 2.96 18.76
N LYS A 128 16.72 3.35 19.99
CA LYS A 128 15.70 4.39 20.23
C LYS A 128 16.27 5.74 19.82
N VAL A 129 15.54 6.49 18.99
CA VAL A 129 15.89 7.88 18.65
C VAL A 129 15.19 8.77 19.65
N ILE A 130 16.00 9.47 20.44
CA ILE A 130 15.53 10.49 21.38
C ILE A 130 15.89 11.81 20.70
N ASN A 131 14.89 12.58 20.27
CA ASN A 131 15.16 13.96 19.88
C ASN A 131 15.58 14.67 21.17
N ALA A 132 16.87 14.98 21.30
CA ALA A 132 17.32 15.90 22.33
C ALA A 132 16.76 17.28 21.95
N SER A 133 15.77 17.75 22.69
CA SER A 133 15.38 19.16 22.66
C SER A 133 16.61 19.99 22.99
N VAL A 134 16.93 20.94 22.11
CA VAL A 134 17.93 22.00 22.33
C VAL A 134 17.49 22.89 23.49
#